data_AF-A0A941WNN4-F1
#
_entry.id   AF-A0A941WNN4-F1
#
_cell.length_a   1.000
_cell.length_b   1.000
_cell.length_c   1.000
_cell.angle_alpha   90.00
_cell.angle_beta   90.00
_cell.angle_gamma   90.00
#
_symmetry.space_group_name_H-M   'P 1'
#
loop_
_entity.id
_entity.type
_entity.pdbx_description
1 polymer ?
#
loop_
_entity_poly.entity_id
_entity_poly.type
_entity_poly.pdbx_seq_one_letter_code
_entity_poly.pdbx_strand_id
1 'polypeptide(L)'
;MRDGLKEIVDRELSGLRWQPRNRNAVLARTKGEPKMKKRLSAGLILAVVLTLAAVSALAVYALTRSPEAEAIYQARQAVIDAYGLTAETMGLFNAEHEETDGGWRVTFRALTNIDPQRAGVYTVEKTADGMTAAWSHDGLDPALWRGGDLTAPAYGQEQLLYALKDGWAEALALARENAASGPVQTPSVSAPVNEDASVWMDVREVEPGPGEISLAEAKEIMRSAAQEVLGLTGAEAAALGAAEDFDEVGARLVEDNAGRRMWEFAVEVDVGDTHISGGAFVDAYTGEIVLFDYASGGNG
;
A
#
# COMPACT_ATOMS: atom_id res chain seq x y z
N MET A 1 -87.56 16.75 -26.64
CA MET A 1 -86.63 15.69 -27.09
C MET A 1 -85.33 15.58 -26.28
N ARG A 2 -85.03 16.46 -25.31
CA ARG A 2 -83.83 16.34 -24.45
C ARG A 2 -84.04 15.53 -23.17
N ASP A 3 -85.28 15.43 -22.67
CA ASP A 3 -85.54 14.79 -21.37
C ASP A 3 -85.66 13.26 -21.44
N GLY A 4 -86.14 12.70 -22.56
CA GLY A 4 -86.23 11.24 -22.73
C GLY A 4 -84.87 10.54 -22.84
N LEU A 5 -83.85 11.20 -23.41
CA LEU A 5 -82.50 10.64 -23.48
C LEU A 5 -81.87 10.54 -22.09
N LYS A 6 -82.10 11.56 -21.25
CA LYS A 6 -81.59 11.62 -19.88
C LYS A 6 -82.24 10.55 -19.00
N GLU A 7 -83.55 10.37 -19.09
CA GLU A 7 -84.24 9.30 -18.35
C GLU A 7 -83.79 7.90 -18.76
N ILE A 8 -83.53 7.67 -20.05
CA ILE A 8 -83.01 6.38 -20.52
C ILE A 8 -81.59 6.17 -20.00
N VAL A 9 -80.72 7.17 -20.09
CA VAL A 9 -79.33 7.08 -19.61
C VAL A 9 -79.28 6.88 -18.09
N ASP A 10 -80.07 7.63 -17.32
CA ASP A 10 -80.11 7.47 -15.85
C ASP A 10 -80.72 6.11 -15.46
N ARG A 11 -81.72 5.61 -16.19
CA ARG A 11 -82.27 4.26 -15.96
C ARG A 11 -81.25 3.16 -16.24
N GLU A 12 -80.56 3.21 -17.38
CA GLU A 12 -79.55 2.21 -17.78
C GLU A 12 -78.29 2.27 -16.91
N LEU A 13 -77.90 3.45 -16.43
CA LEU A 13 -76.71 3.65 -15.59
C LEU A 13 -77.01 3.60 -14.08
N SER A 14 -78.28 3.60 -13.65
CA SER A 14 -78.67 3.51 -12.23
C SER A 14 -78.24 2.21 -11.54
N GLY A 15 -77.97 1.16 -12.33
CA GLY A 15 -77.44 -0.12 -11.84
C GLY A 15 -75.90 -0.15 -11.70
N LEU A 16 -75.18 0.84 -12.23
CA LEU A 16 -73.72 0.91 -12.12
C LEU A 16 -73.31 1.47 -10.75
N ARG A 17 -73.07 0.57 -9.80
CA ARG A 17 -72.38 0.93 -8.56
C ARG A 17 -70.94 1.29 -8.85
N TRP A 18 -70.63 2.58 -8.79
CA TRP A 18 -69.27 3.10 -8.89
C TRP A 18 -68.43 2.59 -7.71
N GLN A 19 -67.55 1.62 -7.97
CA GLN A 19 -66.58 1.18 -6.99
C GLN A 19 -65.43 2.20 -6.87
N PRO A 20 -64.86 2.47 -5.67
CA PRO A 20 -63.79 3.45 -5.47
C PRO A 20 -62.57 3.26 -6.39
N ARG A 21 -62.28 2.01 -6.77
CA ARG A 21 -61.18 1.65 -7.68
C ARG A 21 -61.39 2.18 -9.11
N ASN A 22 -62.62 2.24 -9.59
CA ASN A 22 -62.97 2.68 -10.94
C ASN A 22 -62.96 4.22 -11.05
N ARG A 23 -63.20 4.93 -9.93
CA ARG A 23 -63.13 6.40 -9.87
C ARG A 23 -61.70 6.89 -10.10
N ASN A 24 -60.72 6.24 -9.47
CA ASN A 24 -59.31 6.66 -9.57
C ASN A 24 -58.73 6.38 -10.95
N ALA A 25 -59.12 5.29 -11.61
CA ALA A 25 -58.68 4.95 -12.97
C ALA A 25 -59.17 5.99 -14.01
N VAL A 26 -60.39 6.50 -13.86
CA VAL A 26 -60.94 7.56 -14.73
C VAL A 26 -60.28 8.91 -14.46
N LEU A 27 -59.96 9.22 -13.20
CA LEU A 27 -59.24 10.44 -12.82
C LEU A 27 -57.77 10.44 -13.29
N ALA A 28 -57.11 9.28 -13.29
CA ALA A 28 -55.74 9.13 -13.78
C ALA A 28 -55.66 9.36 -15.30
N ARG A 29 -56.65 8.87 -16.07
CA ARG A 29 -56.73 9.09 -17.51
C ARG A 29 -57.10 10.52 -17.92
N THR A 30 -57.79 11.27 -17.05
CA THR A 30 -58.20 12.66 -17.34
C THR A 30 -57.19 13.70 -16.89
N LYS A 31 -56.28 13.39 -15.94
CA LYS A 31 -55.29 14.36 -15.45
C LYS A 31 -53.98 14.42 -16.23
N GLY A 32 -53.69 13.50 -17.15
CA GLY A 32 -52.43 13.47 -17.91
C GLY A 32 -51.23 13.13 -17.01
N GLU A 33 -50.47 12.11 -17.36
CA GLU A 33 -49.35 11.66 -16.51
C GLU A 33 -48.20 12.70 -16.50
N PRO A 34 -47.70 13.11 -15.34
CA PRO A 34 -46.50 13.94 -15.27
C PRO A 34 -45.27 13.06 -15.57
N LYS A 35 -44.69 13.23 -16.77
CA LYS A 35 -43.36 12.69 -17.09
C LYS A 35 -42.32 13.37 -16.20
N MET A 36 -41.85 12.69 -15.14
CA MET A 36 -40.67 13.12 -14.38
C MET A 36 -39.44 13.06 -15.29
N LYS A 37 -38.97 14.23 -15.76
CA LYS A 37 -37.60 14.36 -16.27
C LYS A 37 -36.68 14.40 -15.05
N LYS A 38 -35.93 13.32 -14.79
CA LYS A 38 -34.87 13.30 -13.77
C LYS A 38 -33.78 14.30 -14.17
N ARG A 39 -33.92 15.56 -13.76
CA ARG A 39 -32.85 16.55 -13.81
C ARG A 39 -32.09 16.41 -12.50
N LEU A 40 -30.87 15.89 -12.56
CA LEU A 40 -29.93 15.95 -11.43
C LEU A 40 -29.83 17.42 -11.03
N SER A 41 -30.13 17.74 -9.77
CA SER A 41 -30.10 19.13 -9.32
C SER A 41 -28.66 19.63 -9.36
N ALA A 42 -28.45 20.90 -9.67
CA ALA A 42 -27.12 21.51 -9.63
C ALA A 42 -26.42 21.32 -8.27
N GLY A 43 -27.20 21.20 -7.19
CA GLY A 43 -26.70 20.88 -5.85
C GLY A 43 -26.16 19.44 -5.70
N LEU A 44 -26.76 18.45 -6.37
CA LEU A 44 -26.22 17.09 -6.39
C LEU A 44 -24.96 17.02 -7.24
N ILE A 45 -24.93 17.74 -8.38
CA ILE A 45 -23.70 17.84 -9.19
C ILE A 45 -22.60 18.52 -8.39
N LEU A 46 -22.89 19.61 -7.67
CA LEU A 46 -21.92 20.29 -6.82
C LEU A 46 -21.44 19.41 -5.66
N ALA A 47 -22.34 18.65 -5.02
CA ALA A 47 -21.97 17.71 -3.96
C ALA A 47 -21.10 16.57 -4.50
N VAL A 48 -21.41 16.04 -5.69
CA VAL A 48 -20.60 15.03 -6.39
C VAL A 48 -19.26 15.64 -6.81
N VAL A 49 -19.23 16.87 -7.32
CA VAL A 49 -17.99 17.57 -7.71
C VAL A 49 -17.14 17.91 -6.47
N LEU A 50 -17.73 18.27 -5.33
CA LEU A 50 -17.01 18.51 -4.08
C LEU A 50 -16.49 17.22 -3.45
N THR A 51 -17.25 16.11 -3.52
CA THR A 51 -16.74 14.80 -3.10
C THR A 51 -15.67 14.29 -4.06
N LEU A 52 -15.83 14.47 -5.37
CA LEU A 52 -14.76 14.20 -6.34
C LEU A 52 -13.56 15.12 -6.12
N ALA A 53 -13.72 16.41 -5.81
CA ALA A 53 -12.62 17.34 -5.57
C ALA A 53 -11.90 17.06 -4.25
N ALA A 54 -12.60 16.62 -3.21
CA ALA A 54 -11.99 16.11 -1.98
C ALA A 54 -11.20 14.81 -2.24
N VAL A 55 -11.65 13.97 -3.17
CA VAL A 55 -10.92 12.77 -3.63
C VAL A 55 -9.80 13.12 -4.64
N SER A 56 -9.92 14.24 -5.37
CA SER A 56 -8.97 14.65 -6.43
C SER A 56 -7.87 15.59 -5.95
N ALA A 57 -8.02 16.21 -4.77
CA ALA A 57 -6.93 16.96 -4.13
C ALA A 57 -5.81 16.04 -3.62
N LEU A 58 -6.10 14.74 -3.44
CA LEU A 58 -5.17 13.72 -2.95
C LEU A 58 -4.32 13.05 -4.05
N ALA A 59 -4.37 13.54 -5.30
CA ALA A 59 -3.62 12.98 -6.42
C ALA A 59 -2.48 13.88 -6.93
N VAL A 60 -2.14 14.99 -6.25
CA VAL A 60 -1.16 15.98 -6.75
C VAL A 60 -0.14 16.42 -5.69
N TYR A 61 0.19 15.55 -4.74
CA TYR A 61 1.58 15.50 -4.30
C TYR A 61 2.18 14.30 -5.03
N ALA A 62 2.93 14.55 -6.11
CA ALA A 62 3.85 13.53 -6.57
C ALA A 62 4.75 13.25 -5.38
N LEU A 63 4.70 12.02 -4.87
CA LEU A 63 5.50 11.62 -3.72
C LEU A 63 6.95 11.94 -4.06
N THR A 64 7.55 12.86 -3.32
CA THR A 64 8.97 13.17 -3.50
C THR A 64 9.77 12.24 -2.61
N ARG A 65 10.91 11.78 -3.10
CA ARG A 65 11.79 10.88 -2.38
C ARG A 65 13.21 11.40 -2.46
N SER A 66 13.94 11.22 -1.37
CA SER A 66 15.38 11.47 -1.37
C SER A 66 16.05 10.61 -2.43
N PRO A 67 17.22 11.00 -2.96
CA PRO A 67 17.89 10.24 -4.02
C PRO A 67 18.06 8.74 -3.70
N GLU A 68 18.41 8.42 -2.46
CA GLU A 68 18.56 7.04 -1.99
C GLU A 68 17.21 6.32 -1.85
N ALA A 69 16.19 6.96 -1.28
CA ALA A 69 14.84 6.38 -1.19
C ALA A 69 14.25 6.11 -2.57
N GLU A 70 14.50 7.01 -3.54
CA GLU A 70 14.07 6.81 -4.92
C GLU A 70 14.83 5.67 -5.59
N ALA A 71 16.14 5.54 -5.36
CA ALA A 71 16.93 4.41 -5.86
C ALA A 71 16.42 3.07 -5.34
N ILE A 72 16.18 2.95 -4.03
CA ILE A 72 15.65 1.72 -3.41
C ILE A 72 14.24 1.42 -3.93
N TYR A 73 13.37 2.43 -4.01
CA TYR A 73 12.02 2.26 -4.57
C TYR A 73 12.06 1.73 -6.01
N GLN A 74 12.83 2.40 -6.88
CA GLN A 74 13.00 1.99 -8.27
C GLN A 74 13.59 0.59 -8.42
N ALA A 75 14.58 0.26 -7.60
CA ALA A 75 15.20 -1.06 -7.60
C ALA A 75 14.21 -2.16 -7.18
N ARG A 76 13.37 -1.90 -6.17
CA ARG A 76 12.36 -2.85 -5.70
C ARG A 76 11.33 -3.11 -6.80
N GLN A 77 10.85 -2.05 -7.48
CA GLN A 77 9.95 -2.19 -8.64
C GLN A 77 10.60 -2.98 -9.78
N ALA A 78 11.87 -2.70 -10.11
CA ALA A 78 12.57 -3.41 -11.16
C ALA A 78 12.72 -4.92 -10.88
N VAL A 79 12.97 -5.30 -9.62
CA VAL A 79 13.02 -6.72 -9.21
C VAL A 79 11.64 -7.37 -9.27
N ILE A 80 10.61 -6.70 -8.75
CA ILE A 80 9.20 -7.16 -8.82
C ILE A 80 8.80 -7.43 -10.27
N ASP A 81 9.06 -6.47 -11.16
CA ASP A 81 8.70 -6.56 -12.58
C ASP A 81 9.48 -7.65 -13.31
N ALA A 82 10.79 -7.79 -13.04
CA ALA A 82 11.64 -8.74 -13.74
C ALA A 82 11.44 -10.19 -13.29
N TYR A 83 11.21 -10.42 -11.99
CA TYR A 83 11.20 -11.75 -11.39
C TYR A 83 9.82 -12.21 -10.88
N GLY A 84 8.80 -11.34 -10.94
CA GLY A 84 7.45 -11.63 -10.49
C GLY A 84 7.34 -11.77 -8.97
N LEU A 85 8.23 -11.11 -8.23
CA LEU A 85 8.13 -11.03 -6.77
C LEU A 85 6.95 -10.15 -6.35
N THR A 86 6.45 -10.33 -5.13
CA THR A 86 5.42 -9.45 -4.55
C THR A 86 6.04 -8.55 -3.49
N ALA A 87 5.32 -7.51 -3.06
CA ALA A 87 5.75 -6.71 -1.91
C ALA A 87 5.99 -7.61 -0.67
N GLU A 88 5.10 -8.56 -0.40
CA GLU A 88 5.26 -9.55 0.70
C GLU A 88 6.58 -10.33 0.62
N THR A 89 6.97 -10.85 -0.55
CA THR A 89 8.23 -11.62 -0.66
C THR A 89 9.46 -10.74 -0.77
N MET A 90 9.32 -9.52 -1.30
CA MET A 90 10.38 -8.51 -1.26
C MET A 90 10.70 -8.05 0.16
N GLY A 91 9.77 -8.15 1.11
CA GLY A 91 10.01 -7.92 2.53
C GLY A 91 10.89 -8.98 3.21
N LEU A 92 11.31 -10.03 2.49
CA LEU A 92 12.30 -11.00 2.97
C LEU A 92 13.75 -10.57 2.69
N PHE A 93 13.97 -9.41 2.09
CA PHE A 93 15.29 -8.95 1.67
C PHE A 93 15.60 -7.54 2.20
N ASN A 94 16.81 -7.38 2.73
CA ASN A 94 17.39 -6.07 3.05
C ASN A 94 17.95 -5.42 1.78
N ALA A 95 17.70 -4.12 1.61
CA ALA A 95 18.29 -3.32 0.55
C ALA A 95 19.60 -2.67 1.01
N GLU A 96 20.63 -2.75 0.17
CA GLU A 96 21.92 -2.06 0.35
C GLU A 96 22.13 -1.11 -0.84
N HIS A 97 22.18 0.20 -0.58
CA HIS A 97 22.41 1.22 -1.60
C HIS A 97 23.89 1.59 -1.68
N GLU A 98 24.39 1.75 -2.91
CA GLU A 98 25.75 2.18 -3.22
C GLU A 98 25.73 3.18 -4.38
N GLU A 99 26.38 4.34 -4.19
CA GLU A 99 26.66 5.28 -5.29
C GLU A 99 27.78 4.73 -6.18
N THR A 100 27.62 4.87 -7.50
CA THR A 100 28.59 4.41 -8.49
C THR A 100 28.96 5.55 -9.43
N ASP A 101 30.05 5.39 -10.20
CA ASP A 101 30.52 6.43 -11.14
C ASP A 101 29.48 6.82 -12.22
N GLY A 102 28.47 5.97 -12.47
CA GLY A 102 27.46 6.15 -13.52
C GLY A 102 26.00 6.26 -13.05
N GLY A 103 25.76 6.27 -11.74
CA GLY A 103 24.43 6.19 -11.13
C GLY A 103 24.51 5.47 -9.79
N TRP A 104 23.65 4.50 -9.53
CA TRP A 104 23.61 3.77 -8.26
C TRP A 104 23.47 2.27 -8.49
N ARG A 105 23.83 1.50 -7.46
CA ARG A 105 23.54 0.07 -7.35
C ARG A 105 22.74 -0.17 -6.07
N VAL A 106 21.68 -0.96 -6.18
CA VAL A 106 20.95 -1.49 -5.01
C VAL A 106 21.06 -3.00 -5.02
N THR A 107 21.49 -3.57 -3.90
CA THR A 107 21.62 -5.01 -3.70
C THR A 107 20.60 -5.48 -2.67
N PHE A 108 19.79 -6.48 -3.01
CA PHE A 108 18.84 -7.10 -2.08
C PHE A 108 19.37 -8.45 -1.59
N ARG A 109 19.51 -8.58 -0.27
CA ARG A 109 20.01 -9.81 0.39
C ARG A 109 18.99 -10.37 1.35
N ALA A 110 18.83 -11.68 1.35
CA ALA A 110 17.87 -12.35 2.21
C ALA A 110 18.13 -12.07 3.70
N LEU A 111 17.06 -11.87 4.45
CA LEU A 111 17.05 -11.81 5.90
C LEU A 111 17.47 -13.16 6.52
N THR A 112 17.85 -13.14 7.79
CA THR A 112 18.45 -14.31 8.49
C THR A 112 17.53 -15.54 8.61
N ASN A 113 16.24 -15.37 8.41
CA ASN A 113 15.21 -16.41 8.47
C ASN A 113 15.05 -17.17 7.13
N ILE A 114 15.76 -16.76 6.08
CA ILE A 114 15.74 -17.36 4.76
C ILE A 114 17.15 -17.85 4.41
N ASP A 115 17.27 -19.01 3.75
CA ASP A 115 18.55 -19.51 3.26
C ASP A 115 19.11 -18.53 2.19
N PRO A 116 20.20 -17.80 2.47
CA PRO A 116 20.68 -16.75 1.58
C PRO A 116 21.29 -17.31 0.29
N GLN A 117 21.78 -18.56 0.30
CA GLN A 117 22.33 -19.17 -0.91
C GLN A 117 21.21 -19.54 -1.88
N ARG A 118 20.09 -20.07 -1.37
CA ARG A 118 18.94 -20.45 -2.20
C ARG A 118 18.11 -19.24 -2.64
N ALA A 119 17.85 -18.29 -1.75
CA ALA A 119 17.21 -17.02 -2.13
C ALA A 119 18.03 -16.25 -3.16
N GLY A 120 19.36 -16.37 -3.08
CA GLY A 120 20.26 -15.63 -3.94
C GLY A 120 20.25 -14.14 -3.63
N VAL A 121 20.85 -13.38 -4.53
CA VAL A 121 21.03 -11.93 -4.42
C VAL A 121 20.43 -11.28 -5.65
N TYR A 122 19.54 -10.32 -5.46
CA TYR A 122 19.08 -9.46 -6.54
C TYR A 122 19.93 -8.20 -6.56
N THR A 123 20.37 -7.77 -7.74
CA THR A 123 21.13 -6.54 -7.92
C THR A 123 20.46 -5.70 -9.00
N VAL A 124 20.25 -4.43 -8.72
CA VAL A 124 19.78 -3.46 -9.70
C VAL A 124 20.85 -2.40 -9.88
N GLU A 125 21.27 -2.22 -11.13
CA GLU A 125 22.21 -1.18 -11.51
C GLU A 125 21.52 -0.13 -12.36
N LYS A 126 21.68 1.13 -11.97
CA LYS A 126 21.28 2.29 -12.75
C LYS A 126 22.52 2.94 -13.36
N THR A 127 22.49 3.08 -14.68
CA THR A 127 23.50 3.81 -15.46
C THR A 127 22.84 4.87 -16.35
N ALA A 128 23.65 5.63 -17.07
CA ALA A 128 23.16 6.56 -18.11
C ALA A 128 22.32 5.85 -19.19
N ASP A 129 22.59 4.56 -19.46
CA ASP A 129 21.94 3.78 -20.53
C ASP A 129 20.63 3.13 -20.08
N GLY A 130 20.33 3.12 -18.79
CA GLY A 130 19.10 2.55 -18.25
C GLY A 130 19.29 1.85 -16.91
N MET A 131 18.30 1.04 -16.55
CA MET A 131 18.28 0.26 -15.31
C MET A 131 18.20 -1.22 -15.66
N THR A 132 19.04 -2.04 -15.02
CA THR A 132 19.07 -3.49 -15.25
C THR A 132 18.96 -4.21 -13.92
N ALA A 133 18.02 -5.15 -13.81
CA ALA A 133 17.88 -6.04 -12.67
C ALA A 133 18.47 -7.42 -13.00
N ALA A 134 19.29 -7.95 -12.12
CA ALA A 134 19.93 -9.26 -12.22
C ALA A 134 19.69 -10.06 -10.94
N TRP A 135 19.62 -11.38 -11.07
CA TRP A 135 19.54 -12.31 -9.96
C TRP A 135 20.72 -13.27 -10.01
N SER A 136 21.31 -13.61 -8.86
CA SER A 136 22.46 -14.52 -8.80
C SER A 136 22.19 -15.92 -9.38
N HIS A 137 20.93 -16.28 -9.54
CA HIS A 137 20.47 -17.54 -10.12
C HIS A 137 19.96 -17.39 -11.57
N ASP A 138 20.22 -16.25 -12.21
CA ASP A 138 19.93 -16.06 -13.62
C ASP A 138 20.60 -17.14 -14.49
N GLY A 139 19.85 -17.64 -15.46
CA GLY A 139 20.28 -18.74 -16.32
C GLY A 139 20.06 -20.14 -15.75
N LEU A 140 19.58 -20.29 -14.50
CA LEU A 140 19.08 -21.57 -14.02
C LEU A 140 17.80 -21.98 -14.77
N ASP A 141 17.63 -23.29 -14.96
CA ASP A 141 16.39 -23.86 -15.50
C ASP A 141 15.21 -23.42 -14.61
N PRO A 142 14.17 -22.78 -15.17
CA PRO A 142 12.98 -22.39 -14.43
C PRO A 142 12.33 -23.50 -13.60
N ALA A 143 12.46 -24.77 -14.00
CA ALA A 143 11.96 -25.90 -13.21
C ALA A 143 12.60 -26.00 -11.81
N LEU A 144 13.76 -25.39 -11.60
CA LEU A 144 14.50 -25.41 -10.34
C LEU A 144 14.09 -24.31 -9.36
N TRP A 145 13.27 -23.35 -9.78
CA TRP A 145 12.84 -22.22 -8.95
C TRP A 145 11.36 -21.81 -9.15
N ARG A 146 10.60 -22.51 -10.01
CA ARG A 146 9.15 -22.35 -10.15
C ARG A 146 8.42 -23.51 -9.48
N GLY A 147 8.44 -23.52 -8.15
CA GLY A 147 7.76 -24.50 -7.31
C GLY A 147 7.72 -24.07 -5.84
N GLY A 148 7.12 -24.87 -4.96
CA GLY A 148 7.07 -24.58 -3.51
C GLY A 148 8.10 -25.32 -2.65
N ASP A 149 8.99 -26.11 -3.26
CA ASP A 149 9.94 -26.97 -2.54
C ASP A 149 11.15 -26.18 -2.03
N LEU A 150 11.32 -26.09 -0.70
CA LEU A 150 12.44 -25.39 -0.06
C LEU A 150 13.77 -26.15 -0.17
N THR A 151 13.75 -27.41 -0.62
CA THR A 151 14.99 -28.15 -0.93
C THR A 151 15.52 -27.84 -2.33
N ALA A 152 14.77 -27.08 -3.14
CA ALA A 152 15.18 -26.63 -4.46
C ALA A 152 16.41 -25.72 -4.41
N PRO A 153 17.29 -25.77 -5.42
CA PRO A 153 18.58 -25.06 -5.39
C PRO A 153 18.45 -23.54 -5.43
N ALA A 154 17.30 -23.00 -5.86
CA ALA A 154 17.02 -21.58 -5.86
C ALA A 154 15.55 -21.31 -5.47
N TYR A 155 15.31 -20.20 -4.75
CA TYR A 155 13.98 -19.78 -4.35
C TYR A 155 13.47 -18.69 -5.29
N GLY A 156 12.49 -19.02 -6.12
CA GLY A 156 11.67 -18.04 -6.81
C GLY A 156 10.49 -17.61 -5.94
N GLN A 157 9.53 -16.90 -6.55
CA GLN A 157 8.36 -16.36 -5.86
C GLN A 157 7.60 -17.41 -5.05
N GLU A 158 7.37 -18.61 -5.60
CA GLU A 158 6.57 -19.64 -4.94
C GLU A 158 7.26 -20.21 -3.69
N GLN A 159 8.57 -20.48 -3.74
CA GLN A 159 9.33 -20.90 -2.56
C GLN A 159 9.38 -19.81 -1.50
N LEU A 160 9.63 -18.55 -1.89
CA LEU A 160 9.68 -17.42 -0.95
C LEU A 160 8.33 -17.22 -0.26
N LEU A 161 7.23 -17.33 -1.01
CA LEU A 161 5.89 -17.22 -0.45
C LEU A 161 5.56 -18.40 0.47
N TYR A 162 5.95 -19.63 0.11
CA TYR A 162 5.80 -20.78 0.99
C TYR A 162 6.62 -20.61 2.28
N ALA A 163 7.88 -20.21 2.18
CA ALA A 163 8.76 -19.93 3.31
C ALA A 163 8.20 -18.84 4.24
N LEU A 164 7.54 -17.82 3.68
CA LEU A 164 6.91 -16.75 4.46
C LEU A 164 5.64 -17.21 5.20
N LYS A 165 4.91 -18.17 4.61
CA LYS A 165 3.61 -18.64 5.10
C LYS A 165 3.74 -20.00 5.77
N ASP A 166 3.31 -21.05 5.08
CA ASP A 166 3.17 -22.40 5.64
C ASP A 166 4.52 -23.05 5.99
N GLY A 167 5.60 -22.64 5.32
CA GLY A 167 6.94 -23.22 5.39
C GLY A 167 7.90 -22.51 6.35
N TRP A 168 7.46 -21.54 7.17
CA TRP A 168 8.33 -20.73 8.02
C TRP A 168 9.32 -21.54 8.87
N ALA A 169 8.81 -22.55 9.58
CA ALA A 169 9.65 -23.37 10.46
C ALA A 169 10.71 -24.17 9.70
N GLU A 170 10.37 -24.64 8.49
CA GLU A 170 11.28 -25.35 7.60
C GLU A 170 12.33 -24.40 7.01
N ALA A 171 11.90 -23.24 6.51
CA ALA A 171 12.78 -22.21 5.98
C ALA A 171 13.81 -21.76 7.02
N LEU A 172 13.37 -21.51 8.26
CA LEU A 172 14.25 -21.14 9.36
C LEU A 172 15.24 -22.27 9.73
N ALA A 173 14.81 -23.54 9.67
CA ALA A 173 15.69 -24.67 9.92
C ALA A 173 16.79 -24.78 8.85
N LEU A 174 16.42 -24.65 7.57
CA LEU A 174 17.35 -24.67 6.44
C LEU A 174 18.33 -23.49 6.48
N ALA A 175 17.84 -22.28 6.80
CA ALA A 175 18.70 -21.10 6.96
C ALA A 175 19.74 -21.29 8.06
N ARG A 176 19.36 -21.90 9.19
CA ARG A 176 20.28 -22.23 10.30
C ARG A 176 21.29 -23.30 9.92
N GLU A 177 20.87 -24.33 9.19
CA GLU A 177 21.77 -25.37 8.68
C GLU A 177 22.83 -24.79 7.73
N ASN A 178 22.40 -23.89 6.84
CA ASN A 178 23.30 -23.17 5.93
C ASN A 178 24.31 -22.32 6.70
N ALA A 179 23.84 -21.52 7.66
CA ALA A 179 24.68 -20.67 8.51
C ALA A 179 25.70 -21.47 9.33
N ALA A 180 25.31 -22.65 9.84
CA ALA A 180 26.21 -23.54 10.57
C ALA A 180 27.29 -24.20 9.68
N SER A 181 27.04 -24.26 8.37
CA SER A 181 27.93 -24.88 7.38
C SER A 181 28.93 -23.90 6.75
N GLY A 182 28.72 -22.59 6.90
CA GLY A 182 29.62 -21.53 6.44
C GLY A 182 30.61 -21.05 7.52
N PRO A 183 31.67 -20.32 7.14
CA PRO A 183 32.48 -19.60 8.13
C PRO A 183 31.58 -18.58 8.85
N VAL A 184 31.67 -18.55 10.19
CA VAL A 184 30.94 -17.59 11.02
C VAL A 184 31.36 -16.17 10.63
N GLN A 185 30.57 -15.51 9.79
CA GLN A 185 30.62 -14.07 9.66
C GLN A 185 29.77 -13.51 10.81
N THR A 186 30.42 -13.11 11.89
CA THR A 186 29.80 -12.23 12.87
C THR A 186 29.50 -10.90 12.17
N PRO A 187 28.23 -10.50 12.00
CA PRO A 187 27.93 -9.15 11.55
C PRO A 187 28.54 -8.19 12.58
N SER A 188 29.22 -7.15 12.10
CA SER A 188 29.54 -6.01 12.95
C SER A 188 28.24 -5.27 13.22
N VAL A 189 27.49 -5.69 14.24
CA VAL A 189 26.41 -4.86 14.78
C VAL A 189 27.12 -3.75 15.54
N SER A 190 27.27 -2.59 14.88
CA SER A 190 27.61 -1.36 15.57
C SER A 190 26.56 -1.16 16.66
N ALA A 191 26.99 -0.99 17.91
CA ALA A 191 26.05 -0.67 18.98
C ALA A 191 25.32 0.63 18.61
N PRO A 192 23.99 0.72 18.84
CA PRO A 192 23.24 1.94 18.55
C PRO A 192 23.91 3.11 19.26
N VAL A 193 24.08 4.22 18.54
CA VAL A 193 24.82 5.40 19.04
C VAL A 193 24.05 6.10 20.18
N ASN A 194 22.74 5.83 20.30
CA ASN A 194 21.85 6.39 21.33
C ASN A 194 20.80 5.35 21.80
N GLU A 195 20.33 5.48 23.05
CA GLU A 195 19.25 4.66 23.63
C GLU A 195 17.89 4.85 22.92
N ASP A 196 17.71 5.97 22.20
CA ASP A 196 16.50 6.28 21.43
C ASP A 196 16.54 5.84 19.96
N ALA A 197 17.62 5.16 19.53
CA ALA A 197 17.85 4.80 18.13
C ALA A 197 16.69 3.98 17.55
N SER A 198 16.28 4.30 16.33
CA SER A 198 15.32 3.49 15.60
C SER A 198 15.95 2.18 15.16
N VAL A 199 15.13 1.14 14.98
CA VAL A 199 15.56 -0.11 14.31
C VAL A 199 16.01 0.17 12.87
N TRP A 200 15.51 1.25 12.26
CA TRP A 200 15.69 1.54 10.84
C TRP A 200 16.75 2.60 10.55
N MET A 201 17.00 3.52 11.48
CA MET A 201 17.97 4.61 11.29
C MET A 201 18.51 5.14 12.61
N ASP A 202 19.79 5.50 12.63
CA ASP A 202 20.42 6.16 13.79
C ASP A 202 19.89 7.59 13.92
N VAL A 203 18.93 7.77 14.83
CA VAL A 203 18.24 9.03 15.07
C VAL A 203 18.09 9.32 16.56
N ARG A 204 17.75 10.56 16.90
CA ARG A 204 17.32 10.97 18.24
C ARG A 204 16.00 11.72 18.17
N GLU A 205 15.17 11.58 19.19
CA GLU A 205 13.91 12.33 19.28
C GLU A 205 14.16 13.81 19.56
N VAL A 206 13.33 14.67 18.96
CA VAL A 206 13.43 16.14 19.08
C VAL A 206 12.04 16.77 19.18
N GLU A 207 11.95 17.89 19.90
CA GLU A 207 10.71 18.67 20.03
C GLU A 207 10.36 19.41 18.72
N PRO A 208 9.07 19.60 18.38
CA PRO A 208 8.65 20.35 17.20
C PRO A 208 9.21 21.76 17.12
N GLY A 209 9.73 22.11 15.93
CA GLY A 209 10.31 23.40 15.58
C GLY A 209 9.44 24.23 14.64
N PRO A 210 9.76 25.53 14.46
CA PRO A 210 9.02 26.38 13.54
C PRO A 210 9.29 25.99 12.07
N GLY A 211 8.23 25.99 11.26
CA GLY A 211 8.32 25.75 9.81
C GLY A 211 8.30 24.29 9.38
N GLU A 212 8.19 23.36 10.34
CA GLU A 212 7.98 21.94 10.06
C GLU A 212 6.52 21.67 9.67
N ILE A 213 6.32 20.69 8.77
CA ILE A 213 5.00 20.18 8.41
C ILE A 213 4.34 19.52 9.62
N SER A 214 3.01 19.57 9.65
CA SER A 214 2.26 18.97 10.74
C SER A 214 2.37 17.44 10.74
N LEU A 215 2.22 16.81 11.92
CA LEU A 215 2.10 15.35 12.03
C LEU A 215 1.00 14.80 11.09
N ALA A 216 -0.15 15.48 11.00
CA ALA A 216 -1.25 15.07 10.14
C ALA A 216 -0.86 15.06 8.65
N GLU A 217 -0.06 16.05 8.22
CA GLU A 217 0.46 16.15 6.85
C GLU A 217 1.52 15.08 6.57
N ALA A 218 2.48 14.90 7.48
CA ALA A 218 3.50 13.85 7.37
C ALA A 218 2.88 12.44 7.36
N LYS A 219 1.83 12.21 8.15
CA LYS A 219 1.10 10.94 8.19
C LYS A 219 0.41 10.62 6.87
N GLU A 220 -0.15 11.63 6.20
CA GLU A 220 -0.78 11.42 4.89
C GLU A 220 0.25 11.10 3.80
N ILE A 221 1.43 11.72 3.88
CA ILE A 221 2.55 11.39 3.01
C ILE A 221 3.03 9.95 3.25
N MET A 222 3.20 9.54 4.51
CA MET A 222 3.54 8.16 4.87
C MET A 222 2.51 7.16 4.34
N ARG A 223 1.21 7.44 4.50
CA ARG A 223 0.14 6.57 3.99
C ARG A 223 0.17 6.44 2.47
N SER A 224 0.42 7.54 1.78
CA SER A 224 0.56 7.55 0.31
C SER A 224 1.77 6.71 -0.12
N ALA A 225 2.89 6.81 0.60
CA ALA A 225 4.07 5.98 0.38
C ALA A 225 3.78 4.49 0.59
N ALA A 226 3.14 4.14 1.71
CA ALA A 226 2.78 2.76 2.02
C ALA A 226 1.79 2.18 1.00
N GLN A 227 0.82 2.99 0.56
CA GLN A 227 -0.13 2.60 -0.47
C GLN A 227 0.59 2.24 -1.78
N GLU A 228 1.54 3.06 -2.19
CA GLU A 228 2.31 2.85 -3.42
C GLU A 228 3.27 1.65 -3.29
N VAL A 229 4.03 1.57 -2.21
CA VAL A 229 5.09 0.57 -2.02
C VAL A 229 4.52 -0.82 -1.74
N LEU A 230 3.45 -0.91 -0.96
CA LEU A 230 2.86 -2.19 -0.53
C LEU A 230 1.64 -2.57 -1.37
N GLY A 231 1.21 -1.72 -2.31
CA GLY A 231 0.05 -1.97 -3.17
C GLY A 231 -1.28 -1.96 -2.41
N LEU A 232 -1.37 -1.20 -1.31
CA LEU A 232 -2.57 -1.14 -0.48
C LEU A 232 -3.73 -0.48 -1.22
N THR A 233 -4.94 -0.84 -0.85
CA THR A 233 -6.13 -0.05 -1.16
C THR A 233 -6.11 1.26 -0.36
N GLY A 234 -6.83 2.28 -0.86
CA GLY A 234 -6.96 3.55 -0.12
C GLY A 234 -7.58 3.39 1.28
N ALA A 235 -8.38 2.35 1.51
CA ALA A 235 -8.96 2.06 2.82
C ALA A 235 -7.92 1.47 3.80
N GLU A 236 -7.10 0.52 3.32
CA GLU A 236 -5.99 -0.06 4.10
C GLU A 236 -4.95 1.01 4.43
N ALA A 237 -4.56 1.83 3.46
CA ALA A 237 -3.64 2.94 3.69
C ALA A 237 -4.21 3.97 4.68
N ALA A 238 -5.49 4.33 4.59
CA ALA A 238 -6.12 5.25 5.53
C ALA A 238 -6.18 4.71 6.97
N ALA A 239 -6.21 3.38 7.13
CA ALA A 239 -6.20 2.73 8.45
C ALA A 239 -4.82 2.77 9.12
N LEU A 240 -3.73 2.94 8.36
CA LEU A 240 -2.39 3.05 8.90
C LEU A 240 -2.31 4.20 9.92
N GLY A 241 -1.84 3.84 11.10
CA GLY A 241 -1.73 4.74 12.24
C GLY A 241 -3.04 5.32 12.75
N ALA A 242 -4.21 4.78 12.39
CA ALA A 242 -5.49 5.28 12.90
C ALA A 242 -5.82 4.82 14.33
N ALA A 243 -5.06 3.88 14.88
CA ALA A 243 -5.22 3.41 16.25
C ALA A 243 -4.80 4.50 17.26
N GLU A 244 -5.55 4.67 18.35
CA GLU A 244 -5.35 5.77 19.31
C GLU A 244 -3.96 5.74 19.98
N ASP A 245 -3.36 4.55 20.12
CA ASP A 245 -2.01 4.33 20.64
C ASP A 245 -0.90 4.65 19.64
N PHE A 246 -1.22 4.71 18.35
CA PHE A 246 -0.24 4.99 17.30
C PHE A 246 0.25 6.44 17.32
N ASP A 247 -0.64 7.41 17.61
CA ASP A 247 -0.24 8.82 17.69
C ASP A 247 0.54 9.13 18.99
N GLU A 248 0.51 8.23 19.99
CA GLU A 248 1.27 8.36 21.24
C GLU A 248 2.59 7.58 21.23
N VAL A 249 2.73 6.53 20.41
CA VAL A 249 3.89 5.61 20.43
C VAL A 249 4.50 5.34 19.04
N GLY A 250 3.70 5.43 17.97
CA GLY A 250 4.06 5.02 16.61
C GLY A 250 4.55 6.14 15.70
N ALA A 251 4.49 7.41 16.13
CA ALA A 251 5.01 8.55 15.39
C ALA A 251 5.78 9.51 16.30
N ARG A 252 6.97 9.93 15.87
CA ARG A 252 7.78 10.91 16.60
C ARG A 252 8.62 11.76 15.66
N LEU A 253 8.95 12.96 16.10
CA LEU A 253 9.87 13.83 15.37
C LEU A 253 11.30 13.52 15.79
N VAL A 254 12.16 13.27 14.82
CA VAL A 254 13.53 12.82 15.03
C VAL A 254 14.53 13.63 14.23
N GLU A 255 15.78 13.57 14.63
CA GLU A 255 16.90 14.19 13.93
C GLU A 255 18.01 13.16 13.72
N ASP A 256 18.55 13.10 12.50
CA ASP A 256 19.70 12.24 12.17
C ASP A 256 21.05 12.89 12.52
N ASN A 257 22.13 12.15 12.32
CA ASN A 257 23.50 12.63 12.57
C ASN A 257 23.93 13.78 11.64
N ALA A 258 23.24 14.01 10.52
CA ALA A 258 23.47 15.14 9.62
C ALA A 258 22.63 16.38 10.00
N GLY A 259 21.79 16.28 11.04
CA GLY A 259 20.89 17.35 11.47
C GLY A 259 19.61 17.45 10.64
N ARG A 260 19.29 16.46 9.81
CA ARG A 260 18.02 16.39 9.10
C ARG A 260 16.93 16.02 10.08
N ARG A 261 15.85 16.81 10.10
CA ARG A 261 14.69 16.60 10.98
C ARG A 261 13.58 15.93 10.20
N MET A 262 13.00 14.87 10.76
CA MET A 262 12.08 13.98 10.07
C MET A 262 10.98 13.50 11.02
N TRP A 263 9.80 13.24 10.49
CA TRP A 263 8.81 12.42 11.15
C TRP A 263 9.12 10.95 10.91
N GLU A 264 9.37 10.21 11.99
CA GLU A 264 9.46 8.76 11.98
C GLU A 264 8.07 8.15 12.22
N PHE A 265 7.73 7.11 11.47
CA PHE A 265 6.55 6.30 11.65
C PHE A 265 6.92 4.81 11.69
N ALA A 266 6.41 4.09 12.68
CA ALA A 266 6.30 2.64 12.59
C ALA A 266 5.17 2.29 11.61
N VAL A 267 5.37 1.36 10.70
CA VAL A 267 4.36 0.95 9.73
C VAL A 267 4.03 -0.51 9.98
N GLU A 268 2.86 -0.77 10.56
CA GLU A 268 2.38 -2.11 10.87
C GLU A 268 1.08 -2.37 10.10
N VAL A 269 1.08 -3.37 9.22
CA VAL A 269 -0.07 -3.67 8.34
C VAL A 269 -0.08 -5.11 7.89
N ASP A 270 -1.28 -5.68 7.78
CA ASP A 270 -1.49 -6.97 7.16
C ASP A 270 -1.78 -6.80 5.66
N VAL A 271 -0.95 -7.43 4.83
CA VAL A 271 -1.16 -7.53 3.38
C VAL A 271 -1.52 -8.96 3.05
N GLY A 272 -2.80 -9.19 2.77
CA GLY A 272 -3.34 -10.55 2.71
C GLY A 272 -3.28 -11.23 4.07
N ASP A 273 -2.60 -12.37 4.14
CA ASP A 273 -2.37 -13.14 5.38
C ASP A 273 -0.96 -12.91 5.96
N THR A 274 -0.23 -11.92 5.44
CA THR A 274 1.15 -11.62 5.83
C THR A 274 1.21 -10.32 6.60
N HIS A 275 1.77 -10.38 7.80
CA HIS A 275 2.09 -9.19 8.58
C HIS A 275 3.36 -8.50 8.05
N ILE A 276 3.29 -7.19 7.83
CA ILE A 276 4.40 -6.33 7.42
C ILE A 276 4.67 -5.32 8.52
N SER A 277 5.95 -5.27 8.95
CA SER A 277 6.48 -4.30 9.90
C SER A 277 7.56 -3.46 9.20
N GLY A 278 7.49 -2.15 9.33
CA GLY A 278 8.36 -1.23 8.61
C GLY A 278 8.60 0.09 9.31
N GLY A 279 9.47 0.89 8.72
CA GLY A 279 9.79 2.24 9.14
C GLY A 279 9.66 3.21 7.97
N ALA A 280 8.97 4.33 8.20
CA ALA A 280 8.89 5.42 7.24
C ALA A 280 9.41 6.72 7.86
N PHE A 281 10.26 7.42 7.12
CA PHE A 281 10.82 8.71 7.53
C PHE A 281 10.45 9.76 6.51
N VAL A 282 9.76 10.81 6.96
CA VAL A 282 9.30 11.92 6.14
C VAL A 282 10.04 13.18 6.56
N ASP A 283 10.75 13.84 5.66
CA ASP A 283 11.44 15.09 5.95
C ASP A 283 10.47 16.14 6.49
N ALA A 284 10.80 16.69 7.65
CA ALA A 284 9.89 17.53 8.42
C ALA A 284 9.67 18.90 7.78
N TYR A 285 10.47 19.33 6.79
CA TYR A 285 10.31 20.64 6.14
C TYR A 285 9.75 20.53 4.72
N THR A 286 10.13 19.48 4.01
CA THR A 286 9.82 19.31 2.58
C THR A 286 8.72 18.29 2.32
N GLY A 287 8.46 17.38 3.27
CA GLY A 287 7.56 16.25 3.04
C GLY A 287 8.13 15.17 2.13
N GLU A 288 9.44 15.19 1.85
CA GLU A 288 10.12 14.15 1.08
C GLU A 288 10.22 12.85 1.88
N ILE A 289 9.97 11.69 1.24
CA ILE A 289 10.29 10.40 1.85
C ILE A 289 11.80 10.23 1.88
N VAL A 290 12.36 10.20 3.08
CA VAL A 290 13.79 9.96 3.30
C VAL A 290 14.09 8.48 3.29
N LEU A 291 13.20 7.66 3.86
CA LEU A 291 13.30 6.21 3.89
C LEU A 291 11.89 5.61 3.97
N PHE A 292 11.67 4.52 3.26
CA PHE A 292 10.55 3.61 3.49
C PHE A 292 11.08 2.19 3.31
N ASP A 293 11.25 1.48 4.41
CA ASP A 293 11.73 0.10 4.40
C ASP A 293 10.86 -0.78 5.29
N TYR A 294 10.84 -2.08 4.98
CA TYR A 294 9.92 -3.01 5.64
C TYR A 294 10.42 -4.45 5.56
N ALA A 295 9.97 -5.24 6.54
CA ALA A 295 10.16 -6.67 6.62
C ALA A 295 8.80 -7.39 6.66
N SER A 296 8.75 -8.59 6.10
CA SER A 296 7.55 -9.44 6.12
C SER A 296 7.73 -10.63 7.04
N GLY A 297 6.65 -11.01 7.75
CA GLY A 297 6.66 -12.13 8.68
C GLY A 297 7.27 -11.82 10.06
N GLY A 298 7.40 -10.53 10.41
CA GLY A 298 7.72 -10.11 11.77
C GLY A 298 6.64 -10.55 12.76
N ASN A 299 7.03 -10.83 14.01
CA ASN A 299 6.08 -11.20 15.06
C ASN A 299 5.12 -10.02 15.31
N GLY A 300 3.83 -10.22 15.06
CA GLY A 300 2.80 -9.57 15.87
C GLY A 300 2.85 -10.05 17.32
#